data_AF-A0A8T3RRR4-F1
#
_entry.id   AF-A0A8T3RRR4-F1
#
_cell.length_a   1.000
_cell.length_b   1.000
_cell.length_c   1.000
_cell.angle_alpha   90.00
_cell.angle_beta   90.00
_cell.angle_gamma   90.00
#
_symmetry.space_group_name_H-M   'P 1'
#
loop_
_entity.id
_entity.type
_entity.pdbx_description
1 polymer ?
#
loop_
_entity_poly.entity_id
_entity_poly.type
_entity_poly.pdbx_seq_one_letter_code
_entity_poly.pdbx_strand_id
1 'polypeptide(L)'
;MEIFLWEKNSEAAWQEAQRGGCTDRLWFTLASLRENDHPRDAIAVYRRLIGPIVQRTNNDAYAEAAKLLRRIERLQEKLGEQAEFREYLAQVRTEYKPKRNFIKLLEKIG
;
A
#
# COMPACT_ATOMS: atom_id res chain seq x y z
N MET A 1 -28.94 -0.89 -10.26
CA MET A 1 -28.66 -1.02 -8.82
C MET A 1 -27.95 -2.35 -8.59
N GLU A 2 -26.64 -2.42 -8.84
CA GLU A 2 -25.84 -3.66 -8.68
C GLU A 2 -24.62 -3.47 -7.76
N ILE A 3 -24.39 -2.23 -7.28
CA ILE A 3 -23.20 -1.83 -6.52
C ILE A 3 -23.26 -2.35 -5.06
N PHE A 4 -24.46 -2.52 -4.49
CA PHE A 4 -24.64 -2.93 -3.10
C PHE A 4 -24.25 -4.39 -2.79
N LEU A 5 -24.22 -5.28 -3.78
CA LEU A 5 -23.90 -6.70 -3.56
C LEU A 5 -22.38 -6.94 -3.47
N TRP A 6 -21.58 -6.16 -4.20
CA TRP A 6 -20.12 -6.21 -4.14
C TRP A 6 -19.57 -5.50 -2.89
N GLU A 7 -20.14 -4.35 -2.52
CA GLU A 7 -19.76 -3.61 -1.31
C GLU A 7 -19.96 -4.42 -0.03
N LYS A 8 -21.07 -5.17 0.07
CA LYS A 8 -21.31 -6.03 1.25
C LYS A 8 -20.29 -7.16 1.38
N ASN A 9 -19.79 -7.69 0.27
CA ASN A 9 -18.82 -8.77 0.29
C ASN A 9 -17.39 -8.25 0.54
N SER A 10 -17.05 -7.10 -0.02
CA SER A 10 -15.74 -6.46 0.20
C SER A 10 -15.59 -5.93 1.65
N GLU A 11 -16.65 -5.37 2.24
CA GLU A 11 -16.64 -4.93 3.63
C GLU A 11 -16.63 -6.12 4.61
N ALA A 12 -17.43 -7.17 4.35
CA ALA A 12 -17.42 -8.38 5.17
C ALA A 12 -16.05 -9.07 5.12
N ALA A 13 -15.47 -9.25 3.94
CA ALA A 13 -14.13 -9.84 3.79
C ALA A 13 -13.05 -9.00 4.49
N TRP A 14 -13.19 -7.68 4.49
CA TRP A 14 -12.29 -6.77 5.19
C TRP A 14 -12.39 -6.88 6.72
N GLN A 15 -13.60 -6.94 7.27
CA GLN A 15 -13.81 -7.10 8.72
C GLN A 15 -13.35 -8.49 9.20
N GLU A 16 -13.62 -9.54 8.43
CA GLU A 16 -13.11 -10.88 8.72
C GLU A 16 -11.58 -10.93 8.64
N ALA A 17 -10.96 -10.22 7.67
CA ALA A 17 -9.50 -10.13 7.58
C ALA A 17 -8.86 -9.36 8.73
N GLN A 18 -9.55 -8.37 9.31
CA GLN A 18 -9.11 -7.72 10.55
C GLN A 18 -9.21 -8.65 11.76
N ARG A 19 -10.20 -9.55 11.80
CA ARG A 19 -10.45 -10.45 12.94
C ARG A 19 -9.65 -11.76 12.88
N GLY A 20 -9.34 -12.26 11.70
CA GLY A 20 -8.52 -13.46 11.47
C GLY A 20 -7.24 -13.10 10.73
N GLY A 21 -6.08 -13.41 11.29
CA GLY A 21 -4.75 -13.07 10.76
C GLY A 21 -4.56 -13.47 9.29
N CYS A 22 -4.93 -12.56 8.38
CA CYS A 22 -4.84 -12.79 6.95
C CYS A 22 -3.40 -12.62 6.46
N THR A 23 -3.04 -13.42 5.45
CA THR A 23 -1.73 -13.34 4.81
C THR A 23 -1.58 -12.03 4.03
N ASP A 24 -0.34 -11.55 3.90
CA ASP A 24 0.00 -10.34 3.12
C ASP A 24 -0.57 -10.37 1.69
N ARG A 25 -0.61 -11.55 1.07
CA ARG A 25 -1.14 -11.76 -0.29
C ARG A 25 -2.66 -11.52 -0.36
N LEU A 26 -3.39 -11.95 0.66
CA LEU A 26 -4.84 -11.75 0.73
C LEU A 26 -5.16 -10.26 0.99
N TRP A 27 -4.43 -9.61 1.90
CA TRP A 27 -4.52 -8.17 2.11
C TRP A 27 -4.24 -7.36 0.84
N PHE A 28 -3.18 -7.72 0.10
CA PHE A 28 -2.89 -7.07 -1.17
C PHE A 28 -4.02 -7.22 -2.19
N THR A 29 -4.64 -8.40 -2.26
CA THR A 29 -5.75 -8.68 -3.17
C THR A 29 -6.97 -7.85 -2.80
N LEU A 30 -7.34 -7.83 -1.51
CA LEU A 30 -8.45 -7.03 -1.00
C LEU A 30 -8.24 -5.53 -1.24
N ALA A 31 -7.05 -5.01 -0.94
CA ALA A 31 -6.71 -3.61 -1.19
C ALA A 31 -6.80 -3.26 -2.68
N SER A 32 -6.32 -4.15 -3.57
CA SER A 32 -6.40 -3.91 -5.01
C SER A 32 -7.83 -3.94 -5.56
N LEU A 33 -8.74 -4.71 -4.95
CA LEU A 33 -10.16 -4.70 -5.32
C LEU A 33 -10.87 -3.44 -4.81
N ARG A 34 -10.49 -2.96 -3.62
CA ARG A 34 -11.10 -1.79 -2.99
C ARG A 34 -10.47 -0.45 -3.37
N GLU A 35 -9.35 -0.41 -4.09
CA GLU A 35 -8.62 0.85 -4.35
C GLU A 35 -9.42 1.89 -5.17
N ASN A 36 -10.45 1.46 -5.92
CA ASN A 36 -11.33 2.36 -6.67
C ASN A 36 -12.46 2.95 -5.80
N ASP A 37 -13.08 2.13 -4.96
CA ASP A 37 -14.26 2.54 -4.17
C ASP A 37 -13.86 3.10 -2.79
N HIS A 38 -12.77 2.58 -2.21
CA HIS A 38 -12.24 2.92 -0.89
C HIS A 38 -10.71 3.13 -0.95
N PRO A 39 -10.24 4.19 -1.62
CA PRO A 39 -8.81 4.43 -1.84
C PRO A 39 -8.01 4.56 -0.53
N ARG A 40 -8.59 5.16 0.53
CA ARG A 40 -7.92 5.30 1.84
C ARG A 40 -7.67 3.96 2.55
N ASP A 41 -8.60 3.02 2.44
CA ASP A 41 -8.44 1.67 3.00
C ASP A 41 -7.32 0.91 2.28
N ALA A 42 -7.30 0.99 0.95
CA ALA A 42 -6.24 0.40 0.14
C ALA A 42 -4.86 1.00 0.48
N ILE A 43 -4.77 2.33 0.65
CA ILE A 43 -3.55 3.02 1.08
C ILE A 43 -3.06 2.46 2.43
N ALA A 44 -3.94 2.33 3.43
CA ALA A 44 -3.58 1.82 4.75
C ALA A 44 -2.97 0.41 4.68
N VAL A 45 -3.53 -0.47 3.86
CA VAL A 45 -2.98 -1.82 3.65
C VAL A 45 -1.65 -1.78 2.93
N TYR A 46 -1.52 -1.01 1.87
CA TYR A 46 -0.24 -0.90 1.14
C TYR A 46 0.87 -0.38 2.05
N ARG A 47 0.58 0.61 2.91
CA ARG A 47 1.53 1.10 3.93
C ARG A 47 1.96 -0.02 4.88
N ARG A 48 1.01 -0.82 5.37
CA ARG A 48 1.30 -1.96 6.26
C ARG A 48 2.19 -3.02 5.60
N LEU A 49 2.01 -3.30 4.31
CA LEU A 49 2.76 -4.32 3.57
C LEU A 49 4.21 -3.91 3.26
N ILE A 50 4.49 -2.60 3.14
CA ILE A 50 5.83 -2.10 2.77
C ILE A 50 6.90 -2.56 3.76
N GLY A 51 6.66 -2.44 5.08
CA GLY A 51 7.65 -2.80 6.09
C GLY A 51 8.12 -4.26 5.99
N PRO A 52 7.20 -5.25 6.11
CA PRO A 52 7.53 -6.67 5.95
C PRO A 52 8.27 -7.01 4.66
N ILE A 53 7.85 -6.40 3.53
CA ILE A 53 8.50 -6.60 2.23
C ILE A 53 9.94 -6.08 2.26
N VAL A 54 10.16 -4.85 2.73
CA VAL A 54 11.50 -4.22 2.80
C VAL A 54 12.45 -4.98 3.74
N GLN A 55 11.92 -5.72 4.73
CA GLN A 55 12.73 -6.58 5.60
C GLN A 55 13.20 -7.89 4.96
N ARG A 56 12.69 -8.28 3.78
CA ARG A 56 13.22 -9.43 3.02
C ARG A 56 14.59 -9.14 2.38
N THR A 57 15.03 -7.88 2.39
CA THR A 57 16.38 -7.40 2.03
C THR A 57 16.94 -7.86 0.68
N ASN A 58 16.08 -8.16 -0.29
CA ASN A 58 16.48 -8.51 -1.65
C ASN A 58 15.90 -7.50 -2.66
N ASN A 59 16.47 -7.46 -3.86
CA ASN A 59 16.10 -6.46 -4.86
C ASN A 59 14.66 -6.62 -5.36
N ASP A 60 14.15 -7.85 -5.44
CA ASP A 60 12.77 -8.10 -5.86
C ASP A 60 11.76 -7.55 -4.84
N ALA A 61 12.04 -7.76 -3.55
CA ALA A 61 11.24 -7.19 -2.47
C ALA A 61 11.31 -5.65 -2.47
N TYR A 62 12.47 -5.05 -2.70
CA TYR A 62 12.56 -3.60 -2.85
C TYR A 62 11.76 -3.07 -4.04
N ALA A 63 11.77 -3.80 -5.17
CA ALA A 63 10.95 -3.46 -6.33
C ALA A 63 9.44 -3.60 -6.02
N GLU A 64 9.04 -4.61 -5.24
CA GLU A 64 7.67 -4.81 -4.78
C GLU A 64 7.20 -3.65 -3.89
N ALA A 65 8.00 -3.27 -2.88
CA ALA A 65 7.70 -2.14 -2.01
C ALA A 65 7.63 -0.81 -2.79
N ALA A 66 8.53 -0.59 -3.75
CA ALA A 66 8.48 0.58 -4.62
C ALA A 66 7.22 0.62 -5.50
N LYS A 67 6.72 -0.53 -5.96
CA LYS A 67 5.44 -0.61 -6.68
C LYS A 67 4.26 -0.21 -5.79
N LEU A 68 4.24 -0.64 -4.53
CA LEU A 68 3.22 -0.24 -3.56
C LEU A 68 3.24 1.27 -3.30
N LEU A 69 4.43 1.87 -3.14
CA LEU A 69 4.56 3.31 -2.97
C LEU A 69 4.01 4.11 -4.16
N ARG A 70 4.27 3.68 -5.40
CA ARG A 70 3.66 4.31 -6.59
C ARG A 70 2.14 4.13 -6.66
N ARG A 71 1.60 3.05 -6.10
CA ARG A 71 0.13 2.90 -5.98
C ARG A 71 -0.42 3.92 -5.00
N ILE A 72 0.20 4.06 -3.83
CA ILE A 72 -0.19 5.05 -2.82
C ILE A 72 -0.13 6.46 -3.41
N GLU A 73 0.95 6.81 -4.12
CA GLU A 73 1.10 8.10 -4.81
C GLU A 73 -0.10 8.42 -5.69
N ARG A 74 -0.47 7.51 -6.61
CA ARG A 74 -1.61 7.69 -7.51
C ARG A 74 -2.94 7.79 -6.78
N LEU A 75 -3.13 7.02 -5.69
CA LEU A 75 -4.37 7.08 -4.91
C LEU A 75 -4.49 8.40 -4.14
N GLN A 76 -3.40 8.87 -3.53
CA GLN A 76 -3.39 10.14 -2.82
C GLN A 76 -3.46 11.33 -3.79
N GLU A 77 -2.90 11.23 -4.99
CA GLU A 77 -3.09 12.24 -6.04
C GLU A 77 -4.56 12.37 -6.45
N LYS A 78 -5.26 11.24 -6.65
CA LYS A 78 -6.71 11.22 -6.92
C LYS A 78 -7.54 11.84 -5.79
N LEU A 79 -7.06 11.74 -4.55
CA LEU A 79 -7.70 12.29 -3.36
C LEU A 79 -7.31 13.76 -3.08
N GLY A 80 -6.34 14.33 -3.80
CA GLY A 80 -5.80 15.66 -3.49
C GLY A 80 -4.88 15.70 -2.26
N GLU A 81 -4.36 14.55 -1.85
CA GLU A 81 -3.53 14.32 -0.65
C GLU A 81 -2.04 14.20 -1.00
N GLN A 82 -1.56 14.90 -2.04
CA GLN A 82 -0.15 14.79 -2.48
C GLN A 82 0.84 15.22 -1.39
N ALA A 83 0.44 16.12 -0.49
CA ALA A 83 1.27 16.52 0.65
C ALA A 83 1.52 15.36 1.60
N GLU A 84 0.48 14.60 1.93
CA GLU A 84 0.57 13.42 2.80
C GLU A 84 1.45 12.33 2.17
N PHE A 85 1.39 12.17 0.85
CA PHE A 85 2.28 11.25 0.15
C PHE A 85 3.75 11.67 0.29
N ARG A 86 4.05 12.96 0.09
CA ARG A 86 5.43 13.47 0.23
C ARG A 86 5.97 13.28 1.65
N GLU A 87 5.15 13.56 2.66
CA GLU A 87 5.50 13.33 4.07
C GLU A 87 5.77 11.85 4.34
N TYR A 88 4.88 10.98 3.88
CA TYR A 88 5.05 9.53 4.03
C TYR A 88 6.32 9.02 3.32
N LEU A 89 6.57 9.46 2.08
CA LEU A 89 7.77 9.08 1.33
C LEU A 89 9.06 9.55 2.05
N ALA A 90 9.06 10.73 2.66
CA ALA A 90 10.18 11.23 3.45
C ALA A 90 10.44 10.39 4.72
N GLN A 91 9.37 9.93 5.39
CA GLN A 91 9.48 9.01 6.53
C GLN A 91 10.09 7.67 6.09
N VAL A 92 9.60 7.08 4.99
CA VAL A 92 10.12 5.81 4.44
C VAL A 92 11.60 5.95 4.05
N ARG A 93 12.00 7.06 3.42
CA ARG A 93 13.41 7.34 3.09
C ARG A 93 14.29 7.42 4.35
N THR A 94 13.77 8.00 5.43
CA THR A 94 14.48 8.11 6.70
C THR A 94 14.62 6.76 7.39
N GLU A 95 13.53 6.00 7.49
CA GLU A 95 13.48 4.69 8.15
C GLU A 95 14.41 3.67 7.47
N TYR A 96 14.44 3.67 6.13
CA TYR A 96 15.20 2.68 5.35
C TYR A 96 16.48 3.25 4.74
N LYS A 97 17.00 4.37 5.27
CA LYS A 97 18.26 5.01 4.81
C LYS A 97 19.44 4.04 4.62
N PRO A 98 19.66 3.01 5.47
CA PRO A 98 20.75 2.05 5.27
C PRO A 98 20.57 1.15 4.03
N LYS A 99 19.34 0.96 3.55
CA LYS A 99 19.00 0.05 2.43
C LYS A 99 19.21 0.77 1.09
N ARG A 100 20.48 0.99 0.72
CA ARG A 100 20.91 1.81 -0.44
C ARG A 100 20.18 1.47 -1.76
N ASN A 101 19.97 0.18 -2.06
CA ASN A 101 19.26 -0.23 -3.28
C ASN A 101 17.78 0.17 -3.25
N PHE A 102 17.15 0.11 -2.08
CA PHE A 102 15.79 0.58 -1.91
C PHE A 102 15.71 2.11 -2.05
N ILE A 103 16.61 2.85 -1.40
CA ILE A 103 16.67 4.32 -1.53
C ILE A 103 16.82 4.77 -2.99
N LYS A 104 17.68 4.12 -3.79
CA LYS A 104 17.81 4.39 -5.24
C LYS A 104 16.50 4.19 -6.01
N LEU A 105 15.63 3.28 -5.56
CA LEU A 105 14.31 3.12 -6.16
C LEU A 105 13.36 4.24 -5.72
N LEU A 106 13.45 4.67 -4.45
CA LEU A 106 12.64 5.77 -3.90
C LEU A 106 12.99 7.13 -4.50
N GLU A 107 14.22 7.35 -4.96
CA GLU A 107 14.63 8.57 -5.69
C GLU A 107 13.87 8.73 -7.02
N LYS A 108 13.30 7.66 -7.56
CA LYS A 108 12.49 7.65 -8.79
C LYS A 108 10.99 7.76 -8.51
N ILE A 109 10.62 8.11 -7.28
CA ILE A 109 9.24 8.28 -6.80
C ILE A 109 9.14 9.69 -6.22
N GLY A 110 8.11 10.44 -6.59
CA GLY A 110 8.02 11.89 -6.42
C GLY A 110 8.60 12.66 -7.59
#